data_AF-A0A971IZK2-F1
#
_entry.id   AF-A0A971IZK2-F1
#
_cell.length_a   1.000
_cell.length_b   1.000
_cell.length_c   1.000
_cell.angle_alpha   90.00
_cell.angle_beta   90.00
_cell.angle_gamma   90.00
#
_symmetry.space_group_name_H-M   'P 1'
#
loop_
_entity.id
_entity.type
_entity.pdbx_description
1 polymer ?
#
loop_
_entity_poly.entity_id
_entity_poly.type
_entity_poly.pdbx_seq_one_letter_code
_entity_poly.pdbx_strand_id
1 'polypeptide(L)'
;DWQWMMNEGDTLSMGWKPEIGFLSARWNSFNEGILAYVLAIGSPTYPIPASSWDCIFRPVNENYISLPQETLFVYQYPAAWIDFRGKEDRYANYFNNAATATRINRLFAVLRRFNYSSYDLDIWGLSACDGPAGYKAYGASESNHDGTIAPYASIASMPFTPELSIAAIRAMLEREGGLIWGRYGFVSGFNADQDWYSDQHVGIDQGIIVLMLENYRSQLIWDLFMSHPSVAHAMDEIGFAERDSEYAVTPEYLAEWEKMLLAPAEKKAAATRVLQPVTIDGDLSEWKDLTGYLVDEDMNVPAGGIEKVDKAKQVLNSTFYVQYDDDYLYMAANVADEYLVINIRPEDQSSYYRTDSVEFYIDPQRAGSDVGLMKLAILPFDTDGNVQAVRHEDANPGPIAKTSPKTRVASVRTERGYAIELAVPLEDLGIRAVPGTTIGFCHVVHNSNDKNASVGQYVRTNIIAWNNLTEVWANPDLWGELIFE
;
A
#
# COMPACT_ATOMS: atom_id res chain seq x y z
N ASP A 1 -14.54 18.45 -14.58
CA ASP A 1 -15.50 18.38 -13.48
C ASP A 1 -14.86 17.57 -12.36
N TRP A 2 -14.19 18.22 -11.40
CA TRP A 2 -13.45 17.49 -10.36
C TRP A 2 -14.38 16.87 -9.32
N GLN A 3 -15.53 17.52 -9.06
CA GLN A 3 -16.57 16.96 -8.19
C GLN A 3 -17.08 15.64 -8.76
N TRP A 4 -17.33 15.57 -10.07
CA TRP A 4 -17.68 14.31 -10.73
C TRP A 4 -16.58 13.25 -10.61
N MET A 5 -15.30 13.64 -10.72
CA MET A 5 -14.16 12.71 -10.54
C MET A 5 -14.00 12.18 -9.11
N MET A 6 -14.70 12.73 -8.10
CA MET A 6 -14.74 12.15 -6.76
C MET A 6 -15.54 10.84 -6.72
N ASN A 7 -16.40 10.58 -7.71
CA ASN A 7 -17.26 9.39 -7.77
C ASN A 7 -17.93 9.10 -6.40
N GLU A 8 -18.59 10.14 -5.84
CA GLU A 8 -19.30 10.11 -4.55
C GLU A 8 -18.47 9.79 -3.29
N GLY A 9 -17.14 9.64 -3.41
CA GLY A 9 -16.22 9.41 -2.28
C GLY A 9 -15.42 10.64 -1.86
N ASP A 10 -14.48 10.47 -0.93
CA ASP A 10 -13.67 11.57 -0.36
C ASP A 10 -12.34 11.84 -1.10
N THR A 11 -12.06 11.10 -2.16
CA THR A 11 -10.79 11.15 -2.92
C THR A 11 -11.03 11.16 -4.42
N LEU A 12 -10.04 11.50 -5.24
CA LEU A 12 -10.22 11.48 -6.70
C LEU A 12 -10.08 10.05 -7.25
N SER A 13 -10.99 9.62 -8.14
CA SER A 13 -10.77 8.43 -8.96
C SER A 13 -9.61 8.68 -9.93
N MET A 14 -8.80 7.65 -10.20
CA MET A 14 -7.69 7.77 -11.16
C MET A 14 -8.15 7.83 -12.61
N GLY A 15 -9.39 7.47 -12.91
CA GLY A 15 -9.89 7.55 -14.26
C GLY A 15 -11.32 7.06 -14.42
N TRP A 16 -11.85 7.28 -15.61
CA TRP A 16 -13.16 6.82 -16.03
C TRP A 16 -13.10 6.42 -17.50
N LYS A 17 -13.87 5.40 -17.87
CA LYS A 17 -14.05 4.96 -19.25
C LYS A 17 -15.54 4.84 -19.58
N PRO A 18 -16.00 5.26 -20.77
CA PRO A 18 -17.41 5.14 -21.17
C PRO A 18 -17.98 3.73 -21.02
N GLU A 19 -17.15 2.70 -21.25
CA GLU A 19 -17.58 1.31 -21.31
C GLU A 19 -17.70 0.64 -19.95
N ILE A 20 -16.88 1.06 -18.98
CA ILE A 20 -16.77 0.38 -17.66
C ILE A 20 -16.96 1.31 -16.46
N GLY A 21 -17.19 2.61 -16.69
CA GLY A 21 -17.34 3.59 -15.62
C GLY A 21 -16.00 3.99 -14.99
N PHE A 22 -16.05 4.36 -13.70
CA PHE A 22 -14.88 4.76 -12.94
C PHE A 22 -13.95 3.57 -12.67
N LEU A 23 -12.64 3.84 -12.66
CA LEU A 23 -11.65 2.88 -12.21
C LEU A 23 -11.77 2.68 -10.69
N SER A 24 -11.52 1.45 -10.24
CA SER A 24 -11.40 1.15 -8.81
C SER A 24 -10.20 1.85 -8.16
N ALA A 25 -9.16 2.16 -8.94
CA ALA A 25 -7.98 2.87 -8.47
C ALA A 25 -8.29 4.35 -8.15
N ARG A 26 -7.77 4.83 -7.02
CA ARG A 26 -8.02 6.18 -6.49
C ARG A 26 -6.71 6.85 -6.06
N TRP A 27 -6.68 8.17 -6.10
CA TRP A 27 -5.57 8.99 -5.62
C TRP A 27 -5.65 9.19 -4.09
N ASN A 28 -5.70 8.11 -3.32
CA ASN A 28 -5.95 8.14 -1.87
C ASN A 28 -4.72 7.84 -1.00
N SER A 29 -3.54 7.73 -1.60
CA SER A 29 -2.26 7.62 -0.92
C SER A 29 -1.22 8.53 -1.58
N PHE A 30 -0.14 8.84 -0.86
CA PHE A 30 0.92 9.72 -1.35
C PHE A 30 1.58 9.14 -2.60
N ASN A 31 1.48 9.90 -3.70
CA ASN A 31 2.07 9.61 -5.00
C ASN A 31 2.11 10.93 -5.83
N GLU A 32 2.34 10.85 -7.14
CA GLU A 32 2.37 12.00 -8.04
C GLU A 32 1.03 12.75 -8.15
N GLY A 33 -0.06 12.12 -7.73
CA GLY A 33 -1.42 12.63 -7.83
C GLY A 33 -1.73 13.82 -6.93
N ILE A 34 -0.85 14.19 -5.98
CA ILE A 34 -1.08 15.36 -5.11
C ILE A 34 -1.24 16.67 -5.91
N LEU A 35 -0.65 16.77 -7.11
CA LEU A 35 -0.87 17.90 -8.02
C LEU A 35 -2.33 18.02 -8.45
N ALA A 36 -3.00 16.89 -8.71
CA ALA A 36 -4.41 16.87 -9.11
C ALA A 36 -5.31 17.43 -8.00
N TYR A 37 -4.99 17.21 -6.72
CA TYR A 37 -5.73 17.78 -5.61
C TYR A 37 -5.60 19.29 -5.53
N VAL A 38 -4.40 19.85 -5.70
CA VAL A 38 -4.21 21.31 -5.72
C VAL A 38 -5.02 21.94 -6.85
N LEU A 39 -5.01 21.33 -8.04
CA LEU A 39 -5.83 21.79 -9.17
C LEU A 39 -7.33 21.64 -8.91
N ALA A 40 -7.75 20.54 -8.27
CA ALA A 40 -9.15 20.25 -7.99
C ALA A 40 -9.74 21.18 -6.92
N ILE A 41 -9.02 21.41 -5.82
CA ILE A 41 -9.44 22.31 -4.73
C ILE A 41 -9.48 23.76 -5.25
N GLY A 42 -8.49 24.16 -6.06
CA GLY A 42 -8.41 25.51 -6.62
C GLY A 42 -9.39 25.82 -7.74
N SER A 43 -10.12 24.82 -8.25
CA SER A 43 -10.98 24.98 -9.43
C SER A 43 -12.09 26.00 -9.20
N PRO A 44 -12.23 27.04 -10.04
CA PRO A 44 -13.26 28.07 -9.86
C PRO A 44 -14.66 27.62 -10.28
N THR A 45 -14.80 26.42 -10.85
CA THR A 45 -16.06 25.93 -11.45
C THR A 45 -16.54 24.61 -10.86
N TYR A 46 -15.62 23.69 -10.58
CA TYR A 46 -15.93 22.38 -10.03
C TYR A 46 -14.96 22.06 -8.89
N PRO A 47 -14.90 22.84 -7.79
CA PRO A 47 -13.98 22.60 -6.69
C PRO A 47 -14.37 21.37 -5.88
N ILE A 48 -13.38 20.61 -5.40
CA ILE A 48 -13.57 19.60 -4.36
C ILE A 48 -13.29 20.22 -2.97
N PRO A 49 -13.85 19.68 -1.87
CA PRO A 49 -13.55 20.17 -0.53
C PRO A 49 -12.07 20.01 -0.18
N ALA A 50 -11.48 20.99 0.52
CA ALA A 50 -10.08 20.93 0.94
C ALA A 50 -9.78 19.74 1.85
N SER A 51 -10.76 19.28 2.65
CA SER A 51 -10.68 18.06 3.48
C SER A 51 -10.38 16.78 2.68
N SER A 52 -10.55 16.80 1.36
CA SER A 52 -10.14 15.68 0.49
C SER A 52 -8.61 15.50 0.49
N TRP A 53 -7.84 16.57 0.72
CA TRP A 53 -6.37 16.52 0.90
C TRP A 53 -5.95 15.72 2.13
N ASP A 54 -6.76 15.80 3.20
CA ASP A 54 -6.53 15.11 4.46
C ASP A 54 -6.86 13.61 4.37
N CYS A 55 -7.60 13.22 3.32
CA CYS A 55 -7.93 11.83 3.02
C CYS A 55 -6.84 11.11 2.23
N ILE A 56 -5.75 11.81 1.84
CA ILE A 56 -4.57 11.19 1.23
C ILE A 56 -3.74 10.55 2.34
N PHE A 57 -3.61 9.23 2.28
CA PHE A 57 -2.78 8.48 3.19
C PHE A 57 -1.28 8.72 2.92
N ARG A 58 -0.49 9.06 3.94
CA ARG A 58 0.92 9.48 3.80
C ARG A 58 1.84 8.57 4.63
N PRO A 59 2.25 7.41 4.10
CA PRO A 59 3.19 6.54 4.81
C PRO A 59 4.49 7.28 5.12
N VAL A 60 5.08 7.05 6.29
CA VAL A 60 6.40 7.62 6.64
C VAL A 60 7.44 6.52 6.68
N ASN A 61 8.54 6.71 5.95
CA ASN A 61 9.75 5.90 6.03
C ASN A 61 10.83 6.73 6.75
N GLU A 62 11.26 6.26 7.92
CA GLU A 62 12.13 6.98 8.86
C GLU A 62 11.62 8.39 9.22
N ASN A 63 11.86 9.37 8.37
CA ASN A 63 11.58 10.79 8.60
C ASN A 63 11.01 11.53 7.37
N TYR A 64 10.60 10.82 6.32
CA TYR A 64 10.00 11.39 5.11
C TYR A 64 8.75 10.60 4.70
N ILE A 65 7.77 11.27 4.10
CA ILE A 65 6.62 10.62 3.48
C ILE A 65 7.13 9.81 2.29
N SER A 66 6.90 8.50 2.31
CA SER A 66 7.35 7.55 1.30
C SER A 66 6.22 7.01 0.44
N LEU A 67 6.53 6.72 -0.82
CA LEU A 67 5.79 5.74 -1.61
C LEU A 67 6.46 4.38 -1.38
N PRO A 68 5.73 3.28 -1.06
CA PRO A 68 6.33 1.98 -0.80
C PRO A 68 7.27 1.45 -1.90
N GLN A 69 7.01 1.78 -3.17
CA GLN A 69 7.86 1.40 -4.30
C GLN A 69 9.15 2.23 -4.42
N GLU A 70 9.26 3.34 -3.69
CA GLU A 70 10.43 4.26 -3.65
C GLU A 70 10.86 4.78 -5.04
N THR A 71 9.89 4.97 -5.93
CA THR A 71 10.08 5.49 -7.29
C THR A 71 10.17 7.02 -7.27
N LEU A 72 11.23 7.61 -7.80
CA LEU A 72 11.55 9.01 -7.55
C LEU A 72 10.61 10.04 -8.23
N PHE A 73 9.95 9.70 -9.34
CA PHE A 73 9.12 10.68 -10.08
C PHE A 73 7.95 11.24 -9.25
N VAL A 74 7.45 10.49 -8.26
CA VAL A 74 6.30 10.92 -7.44
C VAL A 74 6.61 12.16 -6.60
N TYR A 75 7.88 12.37 -6.28
CA TYR A 75 8.38 13.54 -5.57
C TYR A 75 8.68 14.72 -6.52
N GLN A 76 8.88 14.43 -7.81
CA GLN A 76 9.35 15.38 -8.81
C GLN A 76 8.21 16.02 -9.58
N TYR A 77 7.23 15.22 -10.03
CA TYR A 77 6.18 15.70 -10.92
C TYR A 77 5.33 16.80 -10.29
N PRO A 78 4.85 16.69 -9.04
CA PRO A 78 4.12 17.79 -8.41
C PRO A 78 5.01 19.03 -8.20
N ALA A 79 6.25 18.82 -7.78
CA ALA A 79 7.21 19.87 -7.49
C ALA A 79 7.77 20.56 -8.74
N ALA A 80 7.50 20.07 -9.94
CA ALA A 80 7.78 20.80 -11.18
C ALA A 80 6.89 22.04 -11.34
N TRP A 81 5.69 21.99 -10.75
CA TRP A 81 4.67 23.03 -10.88
C TRP A 81 4.51 23.80 -9.58
N ILE A 82 4.37 23.10 -8.46
CA ILE A 82 4.15 23.72 -7.16
C ILE A 82 5.50 24.01 -6.50
N ASP A 83 5.70 25.26 -6.12
CA ASP A 83 6.85 25.64 -5.31
C ASP A 83 6.59 25.34 -3.84
N PHE A 84 7.07 24.19 -3.37
CA PHE A 84 6.98 23.79 -1.97
C PHE A 84 8.09 24.38 -1.09
N ARG A 85 9.03 25.16 -1.63
CA ARG A 85 10.13 25.72 -0.84
C ARG A 85 9.58 26.65 0.24
N GLY A 86 10.10 26.47 1.44
CA GLY A 86 9.72 27.27 2.61
C GLY A 86 8.25 27.14 2.99
N LYS A 87 7.57 26.04 2.63
CA LYS A 87 6.16 25.83 2.93
C LYS A 87 5.94 24.46 3.56
N GLU A 88 5.03 24.42 4.52
CA GLU A 88 4.54 23.17 5.11
C GLU A 88 3.02 23.21 5.25
N ASP A 89 2.37 22.07 5.09
CA ASP A 89 1.01 21.85 5.54
C ASP A 89 1.03 21.14 6.91
N ARG A 90 -0.10 20.59 7.35
CA ARG A 90 -0.17 19.78 8.58
C ARG A 90 0.78 18.58 8.58
N TYR A 91 1.13 18.04 7.41
CA TYR A 91 1.78 16.74 7.26
C TYR A 91 3.28 16.85 6.99
N ALA A 92 3.68 17.75 6.10
CA ALA A 92 5.06 17.80 5.62
C ALA A 92 5.47 19.14 5.02
N ASN A 93 6.79 19.36 5.04
CA ASN A 93 7.46 20.21 4.07
C ASN A 93 7.83 19.34 2.85
N TYR A 94 7.03 19.43 1.78
CA TYR A 94 7.18 18.54 0.62
C TYR A 94 8.46 18.79 -0.20
N PHE A 95 9.08 19.98 -0.11
CA PHE A 95 10.37 20.23 -0.74
C PHE A 95 11.49 19.47 -0.03
N ASN A 96 11.51 19.54 1.31
CA ASN A 96 12.42 18.74 2.13
C ASN A 96 12.14 17.25 1.98
N ASN A 97 10.86 16.85 1.86
CA ASN A 97 10.46 15.48 1.58
C ASN A 97 11.09 14.95 0.28
N ALA A 98 10.97 15.71 -0.81
CA ALA A 98 11.59 15.36 -2.09
C ALA A 98 13.12 15.34 -2.02
N ALA A 99 13.74 16.24 -1.26
CA ALA A 99 15.18 16.26 -1.03
C ALA A 99 15.66 15.04 -0.23
N THR A 100 14.93 14.61 0.79
CA THR A 100 15.24 13.40 1.57
C THR A 100 15.07 12.15 0.72
N ALA A 101 13.93 11.98 0.03
CA ALA A 101 13.69 10.86 -0.88
C ALA A 101 14.77 10.76 -1.98
N THR A 102 15.22 11.89 -2.52
CA THR A 102 16.31 11.94 -3.49
C THR A 102 17.64 11.41 -2.91
N ARG A 103 17.98 11.80 -1.67
CA ARG A 103 19.20 11.32 -1.01
C ARG A 103 19.14 9.83 -0.70
N ILE A 104 17.98 9.33 -0.27
CA ILE A 104 17.75 7.89 -0.06
C ILE A 104 17.87 7.12 -1.38
N ASN A 105 17.29 7.61 -2.46
CA ASN A 105 17.39 7.00 -3.78
C ASN A 105 18.86 6.88 -4.25
N ARG A 106 19.64 7.95 -4.09
CA ARG A 106 21.09 7.92 -4.35
C ARG A 106 21.80 6.93 -3.43
N LEU A 107 21.58 7.01 -2.12
CA LEU A 107 22.25 6.16 -1.14
C LEU A 107 22.00 4.68 -1.44
N PHE A 108 20.76 4.32 -1.81
CA PHE A 108 20.39 2.98 -2.20
C PHE A 108 21.23 2.45 -3.38
N ALA A 109 21.37 3.25 -4.45
CA ALA A 109 22.19 2.88 -5.61
C ALA A 109 23.68 2.77 -5.22
N VAL A 110 24.19 3.75 -4.46
CA VAL A 110 25.59 3.79 -4.01
C VAL A 110 25.94 2.56 -3.16
N LEU A 111 25.08 2.14 -2.25
CA LEU A 111 25.32 0.97 -1.40
C LEU A 111 25.33 -0.35 -2.21
N ARG A 112 24.69 -0.37 -3.38
CA ARG A 112 24.60 -1.55 -4.27
C ARG A 112 25.53 -1.50 -5.48
N ARG A 113 26.40 -0.48 -5.58
CA ARG A 113 27.32 -0.30 -6.73
C ARG A 113 28.30 -1.44 -6.98
N PHE A 114 28.55 -2.31 -5.99
CA PHE A 114 29.37 -3.50 -6.17
C PHE A 114 28.61 -4.70 -6.74
N ASN A 115 27.28 -4.60 -6.80
CA ASN A 115 26.39 -5.65 -7.32
C ASN A 115 25.84 -5.32 -8.72
N TYR A 116 25.87 -4.04 -9.11
CA TYR A 116 25.32 -3.55 -10.39
C TYR A 116 26.29 -2.56 -11.04
N SER A 117 26.76 -2.88 -12.24
CA SER A 117 27.75 -2.07 -12.98
C SER A 117 27.19 -0.72 -13.42
N SER A 118 25.87 -0.61 -13.57
CA SER A 118 25.22 0.66 -13.90
C SER A 118 25.31 1.67 -12.75
N TYR A 119 25.49 1.23 -11.51
CA TYR A 119 25.48 2.11 -10.34
C TYR A 119 26.90 2.57 -9.99
N ASP A 120 27.03 3.78 -9.48
CA ASP A 120 28.30 4.31 -8.98
C ASP A 120 28.05 5.37 -7.89
N LEU A 121 29.11 5.93 -7.31
CA LEU A 121 29.03 7.06 -6.38
C LEU A 121 28.21 8.22 -6.94
N ASP A 122 28.38 8.50 -8.24
CA ASP A 122 27.71 9.57 -8.95
C ASP A 122 26.82 9.04 -10.08
N ILE A 123 26.51 7.75 -10.17
CA ILE A 123 25.55 7.24 -11.16
C ILE A 123 24.41 6.55 -10.42
N TRP A 124 23.30 7.27 -10.36
CA TRP A 124 22.10 6.94 -9.59
C TRP A 124 20.86 7.57 -10.26
N GLY A 125 19.68 7.15 -9.82
CA GLY A 125 18.40 7.59 -10.34
C GLY A 125 17.48 6.42 -10.61
N LEU A 126 16.77 5.96 -9.59
CA LEU A 126 15.79 4.86 -9.71
C LEU A 126 14.40 5.46 -9.79
N SER A 127 13.80 5.36 -10.98
CA SER A 127 12.45 5.82 -11.24
C SER A 127 11.85 5.07 -12.43
N ALA A 128 10.54 5.22 -12.64
CA ALA A 128 9.84 4.57 -13.74
C ALA A 128 10.45 4.92 -15.09
N CYS A 129 10.87 3.91 -15.85
CA CYS A 129 11.46 4.07 -17.19
C CYS A 129 11.36 2.77 -17.97
N ASP A 130 11.80 2.80 -19.23
CA ASP A 130 12.07 1.59 -19.99
C ASP A 130 13.26 0.84 -19.38
N GLY A 131 13.17 -0.49 -19.34
CA GLY A 131 14.24 -1.38 -18.96
C GLY A 131 14.41 -2.57 -19.93
N PRO A 132 15.39 -3.45 -19.69
CA PRO A 132 15.68 -4.60 -20.54
C PRO A 132 14.49 -5.56 -20.73
N ALA A 133 13.60 -5.63 -19.73
CA ALA A 133 12.38 -6.44 -19.75
C ALA A 133 11.11 -5.65 -20.13
N GLY A 134 11.27 -4.42 -20.63
CA GLY A 134 10.18 -3.47 -20.89
C GLY A 134 10.02 -2.44 -19.75
N TYR A 135 8.91 -1.71 -19.77
CA TYR A 135 8.62 -0.68 -18.78
C TYR A 135 8.48 -1.25 -17.38
N LYS A 136 9.11 -0.59 -16.39
CA LYS A 136 8.94 -0.88 -14.97
C LYS A 136 9.01 0.41 -14.16
N ALA A 137 8.18 0.49 -13.11
CA ALA A 137 8.23 1.56 -12.13
C ALA A 137 9.38 1.34 -11.13
N TYR A 138 10.63 1.40 -11.59
CA TYR A 138 11.81 1.17 -10.74
C TYR A 138 11.85 2.12 -9.53
N GLY A 139 12.44 1.67 -8.44
CA GLY A 139 12.59 2.48 -7.23
C GLY A 139 13.62 1.94 -6.25
N ALA A 140 13.93 2.73 -5.23
CA ALA A 140 14.95 2.44 -4.23
C ALA A 140 14.47 1.47 -3.14
N SER A 141 13.93 0.32 -3.56
CA SER A 141 13.47 -0.77 -2.71
C SER A 141 14.00 -2.09 -3.27
N GLU A 142 14.40 -3.05 -2.41
CA GLU A 142 15.10 -4.29 -2.79
C GLU A 142 14.34 -5.13 -3.83
N SER A 143 13.01 -5.17 -3.75
CA SER A 143 12.17 -5.92 -4.71
C SER A 143 11.92 -5.15 -6.01
N ASN A 144 12.30 -3.87 -6.08
CA ASN A 144 11.88 -2.95 -7.15
C ASN A 144 13.05 -2.33 -7.96
N HIS A 145 14.15 -3.06 -8.15
CA HIS A 145 15.25 -2.65 -9.03
C HIS A 145 15.92 -3.85 -9.71
N ASP A 146 16.69 -3.60 -10.76
CA ASP A 146 17.48 -4.63 -11.48
C ASP A 146 18.83 -4.10 -12.03
N GLY A 147 19.27 -2.93 -11.55
CA GLY A 147 20.44 -2.23 -12.07
C GLY A 147 20.12 -1.19 -13.15
N THR A 148 18.88 -1.05 -13.60
CA THR A 148 18.50 -0.03 -14.59
C THR A 148 18.47 1.37 -13.96
N ILE A 149 19.13 2.32 -14.61
CA ILE A 149 19.11 3.75 -14.23
C ILE A 149 18.18 4.50 -15.16
N ALA A 150 17.34 5.36 -14.58
CA ALA A 150 16.55 6.37 -15.27
C ALA A 150 17.29 7.72 -15.18
N PRO A 151 17.98 8.19 -16.24
CA PRO A 151 18.78 9.42 -16.17
C PRO A 151 17.97 10.63 -15.71
N TYR A 152 16.71 10.74 -16.14
CA TYR A 152 15.85 11.87 -15.75
C TYR A 152 15.68 11.98 -14.24
N ALA A 153 15.74 10.86 -13.49
CA ALA A 153 15.48 10.85 -12.06
C ALA A 153 16.54 11.64 -11.30
N SER A 154 17.83 11.46 -11.58
CA SER A 154 18.87 12.28 -10.94
C SER A 154 18.89 13.71 -11.48
N ILE A 155 18.58 13.92 -12.76
CA ILE A 155 18.59 15.25 -13.40
C ILE A 155 17.46 16.13 -12.87
N ALA A 156 16.24 15.60 -12.80
CA ALA A 156 15.05 16.33 -12.34
C ALA A 156 15.11 16.65 -10.84
N SER A 157 16.00 16.01 -10.09
CA SER A 157 16.26 16.35 -8.69
C SER A 157 17.19 17.55 -8.48
N MET A 158 17.56 18.25 -9.56
CA MET A 158 18.43 19.44 -9.52
C MET A 158 17.99 20.48 -8.48
N PRO A 159 16.70 20.86 -8.36
CA PRO A 159 16.32 21.86 -7.36
C PRO A 159 16.50 21.38 -5.92
N PHE A 160 16.40 20.08 -5.66
CA PHE A 160 16.47 19.51 -4.32
C PHE A 160 17.90 19.20 -3.86
N THR A 161 18.73 18.72 -4.79
CA THR A 161 20.11 18.26 -4.51
C THR A 161 21.05 18.63 -5.68
N PRO A 162 21.31 19.93 -5.90
CA PRO A 162 21.98 20.39 -7.12
C PRO A 162 23.38 19.82 -7.28
N GLU A 163 24.18 19.73 -6.22
CA GLU A 163 25.53 19.19 -6.28
C GLU A 163 25.54 17.71 -6.70
N LEU A 164 24.63 16.91 -6.13
CA LEU A 164 24.50 15.48 -6.45
C LEU A 164 23.98 15.26 -7.87
N SER A 165 23.06 16.10 -8.32
CA SER A 165 22.45 16.02 -9.64
C SER A 165 23.43 16.43 -10.75
N ILE A 166 24.21 17.49 -10.51
CA ILE A 166 25.29 17.94 -11.43
C ILE A 166 26.38 16.87 -11.55
N ALA A 167 26.80 16.29 -10.41
CA ALA A 167 27.76 15.19 -10.41
C ALA A 167 27.22 14.01 -11.24
N ALA A 168 25.93 13.68 -11.09
CA ALA A 168 25.31 12.59 -11.83
C ALA A 168 25.27 12.82 -13.34
N ILE A 169 24.88 14.01 -13.78
CA ILE A 169 24.91 14.39 -15.20
C ILE A 169 26.31 14.19 -15.78
N ARG A 170 27.34 14.67 -15.07
CA ARG A 170 28.73 14.58 -15.54
C ARG A 170 29.21 13.14 -15.61
N ALA A 171 29.00 12.37 -14.55
CA ALA A 171 29.43 10.98 -14.48
C ALA A 171 28.75 10.11 -15.54
N MET A 172 27.43 10.26 -15.72
CA MET A 172 26.68 9.54 -16.76
C MET A 172 27.20 9.87 -18.17
N LEU A 173 27.43 11.15 -18.49
CA LEU A 173 27.96 11.57 -19.79
C LEU A 173 29.42 11.15 -20.00
N GLU A 174 30.24 11.15 -18.95
CA GLU A 174 31.63 10.71 -19.03
C GLU A 174 31.73 9.19 -19.26
N ARG A 175 30.92 8.41 -18.55
CA ARG A 175 30.99 6.94 -18.58
C ARG A 175 30.27 6.33 -19.78
N GLU A 176 29.03 6.76 -20.05
CA GLU A 176 28.17 6.14 -21.08
C GLU A 176 28.12 6.97 -22.38
N GLY A 177 28.34 8.29 -22.29
CA GLY A 177 28.44 9.20 -23.43
C GLY A 177 27.30 9.07 -24.44
N GLY A 178 27.65 8.82 -25.70
CA GLY A 178 26.70 8.73 -26.82
C GLY A 178 25.74 7.54 -26.77
N LEU A 179 25.94 6.57 -25.86
CA LEU A 179 25.01 5.46 -25.67
C LEU A 179 23.71 5.91 -24.98
N ILE A 180 23.81 6.91 -24.11
CA ILE A 180 22.66 7.45 -23.38
C ILE A 180 22.29 8.87 -23.81
N TRP A 181 23.14 9.56 -24.59
CA TRP A 181 22.89 10.93 -25.04
C TRP A 181 22.68 11.02 -26.54
N GLY A 182 21.47 11.37 -26.94
CA GLY A 182 21.05 11.47 -28.34
C GLY A 182 20.51 12.86 -28.72
N ARG A 183 19.81 12.91 -29.87
CA ARG A 183 19.23 14.14 -30.43
C ARG A 183 18.32 14.89 -29.46
N TYR A 184 17.60 14.17 -28.60
CA TYR A 184 16.66 14.74 -27.64
C TYR A 184 17.20 14.76 -26.20
N GLY A 185 18.50 14.52 -25.99
CA GLY A 185 19.10 14.43 -24.67
C GLY A 185 19.19 12.99 -24.18
N PHE A 186 19.05 12.80 -22.88
CA PHE A 186 19.19 11.48 -22.25
C PHE A 186 18.06 10.52 -22.66
N VAL A 187 18.40 9.26 -22.94
CA VAL A 187 17.44 8.17 -23.18
C VAL A 187 16.62 7.85 -21.92
N SER A 188 15.53 7.09 -22.06
CA SER A 188 14.64 6.76 -20.92
C SER A 188 15.35 5.98 -19.81
N GLY A 189 16.16 4.98 -20.18
CA GLY A 189 16.89 4.16 -19.22
C GLY A 189 18.09 3.43 -19.82
N PHE A 190 18.99 2.94 -18.96
CA PHE A 190 20.11 2.08 -19.35
C PHE A 190 20.47 1.07 -18.25
N ASN A 191 21.01 -0.08 -18.64
CA ASN A 191 21.48 -1.16 -17.78
C ASN A 191 22.78 -1.76 -18.35
N ALA A 192 23.91 -1.40 -17.75
CA ALA A 192 25.25 -1.82 -18.20
C ALA A 192 25.53 -3.31 -17.97
N ASP A 193 24.92 -3.93 -16.96
CA ASP A 193 25.09 -5.37 -16.69
C ASP A 193 24.46 -6.24 -17.79
N GLN A 194 23.44 -5.71 -18.49
CA GLN A 194 22.74 -6.38 -19.58
C GLN A 194 23.11 -5.84 -20.97
N ASP A 195 24.11 -4.96 -21.08
CA ASP A 195 24.47 -4.26 -22.33
C ASP A 195 23.24 -3.64 -23.02
N TRP A 196 22.37 -3.03 -22.22
CA TRP A 196 21.08 -2.52 -22.67
C TRP A 196 20.99 -1.00 -22.48
N TYR A 197 20.57 -0.31 -23.55
CA TYR A 197 20.38 1.13 -23.60
C TYR A 197 19.08 1.39 -24.34
N SER A 198 18.18 2.17 -23.73
CA SER A 198 16.90 2.52 -24.38
C SER A 198 17.15 3.28 -25.68
N ASP A 199 16.40 2.94 -26.73
CA ASP A 199 16.35 3.71 -27.98
C ASP A 199 15.23 4.76 -27.96
N GLN A 200 14.57 4.95 -26.81
CA GLN A 200 13.43 5.83 -26.63
C GLN A 200 13.74 7.10 -25.83
N HIS A 201 12.96 8.14 -26.14
CA HIS A 201 12.85 9.38 -25.37
C HIS A 201 11.39 9.55 -24.96
N VAL A 202 11.06 9.29 -23.71
CA VAL A 202 9.68 9.35 -23.21
C VAL A 202 9.32 10.79 -22.82
N GLY A 203 8.16 11.27 -23.27
CA GLY A 203 7.77 12.67 -23.09
C GLY A 203 7.68 13.13 -21.62
N ILE A 204 7.25 12.26 -20.70
CA ILE A 204 7.18 12.58 -19.26
C ILE A 204 8.59 12.71 -18.65
N ASP A 205 9.53 11.83 -19.05
CA ASP A 205 10.93 11.86 -18.63
C ASP A 205 11.66 13.09 -19.16
N GLN A 206 11.47 13.43 -20.44
CA GLN A 206 12.14 14.59 -21.04
C GLN A 206 11.52 15.91 -20.55
N GLY A 207 10.20 15.94 -20.37
CA GLY A 207 9.49 17.12 -19.88
C GLY A 207 9.96 17.52 -18.48
N ILE A 208 10.04 16.56 -17.56
CA ILE A 208 10.46 16.85 -16.18
C ILE A 208 11.90 17.35 -16.10
N ILE A 209 12.83 16.83 -16.93
CA ILE A 209 14.21 17.34 -17.03
C ILE A 209 14.19 18.84 -17.32
N VAL A 210 13.48 19.27 -18.36
CA VAL A 210 13.49 20.67 -18.80
C VAL A 210 12.85 21.57 -17.74
N LEU A 211 11.71 21.18 -17.19
CA LEU A 211 10.99 21.96 -16.18
C LEU A 211 11.83 22.17 -14.92
N MET A 212 12.43 21.10 -14.40
CA MET A 212 13.20 21.15 -13.14
C MET A 212 14.54 21.86 -13.30
N LEU A 213 15.20 21.72 -14.46
CA LEU A 213 16.41 22.50 -14.76
C LEU A 213 16.10 24.00 -14.82
N GLU A 214 14.96 24.39 -15.40
CA GLU A 214 14.60 25.81 -15.47
C GLU A 214 14.15 26.34 -14.10
N ASN A 215 13.42 25.56 -13.31
CA ASN A 215 13.10 25.94 -11.93
C ASN A 215 14.36 26.13 -11.07
N TYR A 216 15.35 25.27 -11.21
CA TYR A 216 16.64 25.44 -10.55
C TYR A 216 17.35 26.74 -10.98
N ARG A 217 17.31 27.08 -12.28
CA ARG A 217 18.04 28.23 -12.84
C ARG A 217 17.39 29.57 -12.55
N SER A 218 16.07 29.64 -12.68
CA SER A 218 15.34 30.92 -12.73
C SER A 218 14.01 30.91 -11.98
N GLN A 219 13.54 29.74 -11.54
CA GLN A 219 12.24 29.57 -10.88
C GLN A 219 11.05 29.88 -11.79
N LEU A 220 11.25 29.95 -13.11
CA LEU A 220 10.24 30.39 -14.07
C LEU A 220 8.90 29.66 -13.96
N ILE A 221 8.92 28.32 -13.87
CA ILE A 221 7.67 27.54 -13.87
C ILE A 221 6.94 27.74 -12.55
N TRP A 222 7.69 27.73 -11.44
CA TRP A 222 7.18 28.05 -10.11
C TRP A 222 6.55 29.44 -10.03
N ASP A 223 7.25 30.48 -10.48
CA ASP A 223 6.73 31.86 -10.47
C ASP A 223 5.43 31.97 -11.26
N LEU A 224 5.38 31.34 -12.44
CA LEU A 224 4.18 31.35 -13.29
C LEU A 224 3.03 30.59 -12.65
N PHE A 225 3.26 29.36 -12.20
CA PHE A 225 2.21 28.49 -11.68
C PHE A 225 1.66 29.01 -10.35
N MET A 226 2.53 29.43 -9.43
CA MET A 226 2.15 29.94 -8.11
C MET A 226 1.46 31.31 -8.18
N SER A 227 1.65 32.08 -9.26
CA SER A 227 0.94 33.35 -9.48
C SER A 227 -0.54 33.18 -9.82
N HIS A 228 -0.98 31.96 -10.17
CA HIS A 228 -2.35 31.72 -10.59
C HIS A 228 -3.32 31.75 -9.37
N PRO A 229 -4.41 32.56 -9.41
CA PRO A 229 -5.31 32.73 -8.26
C PRO A 229 -5.92 31.43 -7.72
N SER A 230 -6.27 30.48 -8.60
CA SER A 230 -6.76 29.16 -8.19
C SER A 230 -5.73 28.36 -7.40
N VAL A 231 -4.44 28.45 -7.76
CA VAL A 231 -3.37 27.74 -7.05
C VAL A 231 -3.16 28.39 -5.69
N ALA A 232 -3.07 29.72 -5.64
CA ALA A 232 -2.95 30.44 -4.38
C ALA A 232 -4.13 30.13 -3.43
N HIS A 233 -5.36 30.10 -3.95
CA HIS A 233 -6.54 29.71 -3.18
C HIS A 233 -6.46 28.27 -2.67
N ALA A 234 -6.06 27.31 -3.51
CA ALA A 234 -5.92 25.93 -3.10
C ALA A 234 -4.87 25.76 -1.98
N MET A 235 -3.72 26.42 -2.10
CA MET A 235 -2.67 26.35 -1.10
C MET A 235 -3.15 26.89 0.26
N ASP A 236 -3.92 27.98 0.27
CA ASP A 236 -4.53 28.55 1.47
C ASP A 236 -5.59 27.62 2.08
N GLU A 237 -6.51 27.09 1.28
CA GLU A 237 -7.57 26.17 1.74
C GLU A 237 -7.02 24.84 2.28
N ILE A 238 -5.92 24.34 1.69
CA ILE A 238 -5.20 23.16 2.21
C ILE A 238 -4.50 23.48 3.54
N GLY A 239 -4.19 24.75 3.80
CA GLY A 239 -3.50 25.19 5.01
C GLY A 239 -1.97 25.19 4.89
N PHE A 240 -1.42 25.37 3.69
CA PHE A 240 0.01 25.61 3.54
C PHE A 240 0.43 26.94 4.16
N ALA A 241 1.48 26.91 4.98
CA ALA A 241 2.03 28.09 5.63
C ALA A 241 3.54 28.24 5.36
N GLU A 242 4.01 29.48 5.30
CA GLU A 242 5.43 29.79 5.13
C GLU A 242 6.23 29.39 6.39
N ARG A 243 7.09 28.38 6.23
CA ARG A 243 7.84 27.71 7.29
C ARG A 243 9.18 27.22 6.76
N ASP A 244 10.25 27.70 7.40
CA ASP A 244 11.60 27.21 7.18
C ASP A 244 11.88 26.10 8.19
N SER A 245 11.71 24.86 7.75
CA SER A 245 11.81 23.65 8.55
C SER A 245 13.01 22.83 8.09
N GLU A 246 13.72 22.17 9.00
CA GLU A 246 14.81 21.24 8.65
C GLU A 246 14.29 19.81 8.40
N TYR A 247 13.08 19.52 8.87
CA TYR A 247 12.41 18.22 8.72
C TYR A 247 11.63 18.11 7.41
N ALA A 248 11.40 16.87 6.96
CA ALA A 248 10.49 16.57 5.86
C ALA A 248 9.05 16.36 6.37
N VAL A 249 8.87 15.58 7.43
CA VAL A 249 7.57 15.33 8.09
C VAL A 249 7.43 16.25 9.30
N THR A 250 6.24 16.83 9.51
CA THR A 250 5.98 17.65 10.70
C THR A 250 6.12 16.80 11.97
N PRO A 251 6.64 17.35 13.08
CA PRO A 251 6.73 16.61 14.35
C PRO A 251 5.38 16.05 14.81
N GLU A 252 4.29 16.79 14.57
CA GLU A 252 2.94 16.37 14.90
C GLU A 252 2.52 15.15 14.07
N TYR A 253 2.73 15.16 12.76
CA TYR A 253 2.35 14.02 11.92
C TYR A 253 3.26 12.80 12.16
N LEU A 254 4.54 13.02 12.45
CA LEU A 254 5.45 11.94 12.83
C LEU A 254 5.00 11.27 14.14
N ALA A 255 4.55 12.05 15.14
CA ALA A 255 4.01 11.49 16.38
C ALA A 255 2.68 10.75 16.15
N GLU A 256 1.81 11.25 15.26
CA GLU A 256 0.60 10.53 14.83
C GLU A 256 0.97 9.19 14.17
N TRP A 257 1.97 9.18 13.29
CA TRP A 257 2.48 7.99 12.63
C TRP A 257 3.09 6.98 13.61
N GLU A 258 3.94 7.42 14.54
CA GLU A 258 4.52 6.57 15.58
C GLU A 258 3.43 5.93 16.45
N LYS A 259 2.40 6.69 16.82
CA LYS A 259 1.25 6.16 17.55
C LYS A 259 0.52 5.09 16.74
N MET A 260 0.35 5.28 15.44
CA MET A 260 -0.23 4.27 14.56
C MET A 260 0.63 3.00 14.51
N LEU A 261 1.96 3.12 14.42
CA LEU A 261 2.88 1.97 14.43
C LEU A 261 2.94 1.23 15.77
N LEU A 262 2.63 1.90 16.89
CA LEU A 262 2.60 1.30 18.22
C LEU A 262 1.23 0.69 18.59
N ALA A 263 0.16 1.09 17.90
CA ALA A 263 -1.17 0.52 18.08
C ALA A 263 -1.25 -1.02 18.01
N PRO A 264 -0.49 -1.74 17.14
CA PRO A 264 -0.47 -3.20 17.13
C PRO A 264 -0.07 -3.82 18.46
N ALA A 265 0.91 -3.24 19.18
CA ALA A 265 1.38 -3.79 20.45
C ALA A 265 0.32 -3.73 21.57
N GLU A 266 -0.69 -2.87 21.41
CA GLU A 266 -1.85 -2.78 22.30
C GLU A 266 -2.96 -3.78 21.94
N LYS A 267 -2.93 -4.36 20.73
CA LYS A 267 -3.90 -5.35 20.24
C LYS A 267 -3.47 -6.74 20.70
N LYS A 268 -4.03 -7.21 21.81
CA LYS A 268 -3.73 -8.54 22.38
C LYS A 268 -4.96 -9.42 22.41
N ALA A 269 -4.80 -10.64 21.88
CA ALA A 269 -5.78 -11.71 21.94
C ALA A 269 -5.19 -12.89 22.72
N ALA A 270 -6.07 -13.62 23.39
CA ALA A 270 -5.74 -14.84 24.11
C ALA A 270 -6.24 -16.04 23.29
N ALA A 271 -5.37 -17.01 23.07
CA ALA A 271 -5.76 -18.34 22.65
C ALA A 271 -5.99 -19.16 23.92
N THR A 272 -7.24 -19.52 24.21
CA THR A 272 -7.56 -20.32 25.40
C THR A 272 -7.27 -21.80 25.16
N ARG A 273 -6.54 -22.45 26.07
CA ARG A 273 -6.27 -23.88 25.94
C ARG A 273 -7.54 -24.72 26.13
N VAL A 274 -7.75 -25.71 25.27
CA VAL A 274 -8.83 -26.70 25.38
C VAL A 274 -8.29 -28.10 25.66
N LEU A 275 -9.09 -28.90 26.37
CA LEU A 275 -8.78 -30.30 26.68
C LEU A 275 -9.46 -31.28 25.72
N GLN A 276 -10.51 -30.82 25.04
CA GLN A 276 -11.21 -31.59 24.03
C GLN A 276 -11.05 -30.87 22.70
N PRO A 277 -10.75 -31.58 21.61
CA PRO A 277 -10.66 -30.98 20.29
C PRO A 277 -11.97 -30.27 19.93
N VAL A 278 -11.85 -29.06 19.40
CA VAL A 278 -12.98 -28.29 18.87
C VAL A 278 -13.53 -29.00 17.64
N THR A 279 -14.85 -29.03 17.51
CA THR A 279 -15.50 -29.58 16.31
C THR A 279 -15.45 -28.51 15.22
N ILE A 280 -15.09 -28.88 13.99
CA ILE A 280 -15.04 -27.93 12.88
C ILE A 280 -16.24 -28.20 11.99
N ASP A 281 -17.37 -27.59 12.32
CA ASP A 281 -18.66 -27.77 11.64
C ASP A 281 -19.40 -26.45 11.33
N GLY A 282 -18.86 -25.32 11.79
CA GLY A 282 -19.37 -23.97 11.63
C GLY A 282 -20.31 -23.54 12.76
N ASP A 283 -20.69 -24.41 13.69
CA ASP A 283 -21.55 -24.09 14.84
C ASP A 283 -20.72 -23.51 15.99
N LEU A 284 -20.78 -22.18 16.12
CA LEU A 284 -20.00 -21.46 17.13
C LEU A 284 -20.50 -21.63 18.58
N SER A 285 -21.42 -22.55 18.85
CA SER A 285 -21.97 -22.81 20.18
C SER A 285 -20.91 -23.14 21.23
N GLU A 286 -19.80 -23.76 20.83
CA GLU A 286 -18.67 -24.08 21.73
C GLU A 286 -17.75 -22.89 22.05
N TRP A 287 -17.89 -21.78 21.32
CA TRP A 287 -17.07 -20.57 21.46
C TRP A 287 -17.73 -19.47 22.29
N LYS A 288 -19.04 -19.58 22.57
CA LYS A 288 -19.87 -18.51 23.17
C LYS A 288 -19.38 -17.98 24.52
N ASP A 289 -18.68 -18.81 25.29
CA ASP A 289 -18.22 -18.49 26.65
C ASP A 289 -16.76 -17.97 26.65
N LEU A 290 -16.13 -17.88 25.48
CA LEU A 290 -14.78 -17.37 25.29
C LEU A 290 -14.78 -15.85 25.12
N THR A 291 -13.60 -15.26 25.28
CA THR A 291 -13.39 -13.86 24.92
C THR A 291 -13.43 -13.72 23.41
N GLY A 292 -14.47 -13.08 22.89
CA GLY A 292 -14.56 -12.68 21.50
C GLY A 292 -13.93 -11.32 21.26
N TYR A 293 -13.20 -11.18 20.16
CA TYR A 293 -12.53 -9.95 19.76
C TYR A 293 -13.28 -9.33 18.58
N LEU A 294 -13.87 -8.16 18.82
CA LEU A 294 -14.65 -7.42 17.83
C LEU A 294 -13.75 -6.70 16.82
N VAL A 295 -14.12 -6.80 15.55
CA VAL A 295 -13.65 -6.01 14.42
C VAL A 295 -14.90 -5.40 13.80
N ASP A 296 -15.08 -4.08 13.90
CA ASP A 296 -16.33 -3.42 13.51
C ASP A 296 -16.14 -2.39 12.39
N GLU A 297 -17.23 -1.71 12.04
CA GLU A 297 -17.33 -0.74 10.97
C GLU A 297 -16.42 0.49 11.17
N ASP A 298 -15.90 0.72 12.38
CA ASP A 298 -14.94 1.81 12.65
C ASP A 298 -13.48 1.37 12.42
N MET A 299 -13.23 0.07 12.24
CA MET A 299 -11.91 -0.55 12.06
C MET A 299 -11.54 -0.74 10.58
N ASN A 300 -11.77 0.30 9.77
CA ASN A 300 -11.47 0.32 8.33
C ASN A 300 -9.97 0.33 8.05
N VAL A 301 -9.52 -0.45 7.07
CA VAL A 301 -8.14 -0.42 6.58
C VAL A 301 -7.97 0.69 5.54
N PRO A 302 -7.12 1.71 5.79
CA PRO A 302 -6.89 2.80 4.83
C PRO A 302 -5.99 2.33 3.68
N ALA A 303 -6.56 2.17 2.49
CA ALA A 303 -5.87 1.57 1.34
C ALA A 303 -6.36 2.04 -0.02
N GLY A 304 -5.48 1.99 -1.02
CA GLY A 304 -5.77 2.20 -2.45
C GLY A 304 -7.02 1.45 -2.93
N GLY A 305 -8.04 2.20 -3.38
CA GLY A 305 -9.25 1.59 -3.95
C GLY A 305 -10.16 0.86 -2.97
N ILE A 306 -9.95 1.02 -1.65
CA ILE A 306 -10.83 0.51 -0.61
C ILE A 306 -11.66 1.68 -0.03
N GLU A 307 -12.97 1.49 0.00
CA GLU A 307 -13.92 2.44 0.56
C GLU A 307 -14.12 2.18 2.05
N LYS A 308 -14.40 3.23 2.82
CA LYS A 308 -14.78 3.09 4.23
C LYS A 308 -16.19 2.52 4.32
N VAL A 309 -16.42 1.66 5.31
CA VAL A 309 -17.76 1.20 5.67
C VAL A 309 -18.57 2.40 6.16
N ASP A 310 -19.68 2.67 5.49
CA ASP A 310 -20.65 3.66 5.95
C ASP A 310 -21.62 2.97 6.92
N LYS A 311 -21.31 3.01 8.22
CA LYS A 311 -22.13 2.35 9.26
C LYS A 311 -23.58 2.87 9.39
N ALA A 312 -23.93 3.95 8.69
CA ALA A 312 -25.32 4.40 8.58
C ALA A 312 -26.10 3.69 7.47
N LYS A 313 -25.39 3.04 6.53
CA LYS A 313 -25.95 2.38 5.35
C LYS A 313 -25.59 0.89 5.24
N GLN A 314 -24.56 0.46 5.96
CA GLN A 314 -23.94 -0.86 5.89
C GLN A 314 -23.75 -1.46 7.29
N VAL A 315 -23.79 -2.78 7.39
CA VAL A 315 -23.53 -3.62 8.56
C VAL A 315 -22.35 -4.49 8.17
N LEU A 316 -21.23 -4.28 8.83
CA LEU A 316 -20.06 -5.12 8.64
C LEU A 316 -19.27 -5.19 9.93
N ASN A 317 -19.34 -6.33 10.60
CA ASN A 317 -18.50 -6.61 11.74
C ASN A 317 -18.20 -8.10 11.84
N SER A 318 -17.08 -8.43 12.49
CA SER A 318 -16.69 -9.79 12.80
C SER A 318 -16.31 -9.89 14.27
N THR A 319 -16.75 -10.95 14.94
CA THR A 319 -16.18 -11.35 16.22
C THR A 319 -15.37 -12.61 16.02
N PHE A 320 -14.06 -12.56 16.28
CA PHE A 320 -13.20 -13.73 16.20
C PHE A 320 -12.86 -14.29 17.58
N TYR A 321 -12.53 -15.57 17.59
CA TYR A 321 -12.18 -16.35 18.77
C TYR A 321 -10.99 -17.24 18.46
N VAL A 322 -10.19 -17.54 19.48
CA VAL A 322 -9.01 -18.39 19.32
C VAL A 322 -8.86 -19.34 20.49
N GLN A 323 -8.57 -20.60 20.19
CA GLN A 323 -8.27 -21.64 21.15
C GLN A 323 -7.09 -22.47 20.67
N TYR A 324 -6.50 -23.29 21.52
CA TYR A 324 -5.47 -24.23 21.10
C TYR A 324 -5.50 -25.52 21.94
N ASP A 325 -5.05 -26.62 21.36
CA ASP A 325 -4.69 -27.83 22.09
C ASP A 325 -3.24 -28.21 21.79
N ASP A 326 -2.86 -29.45 22.09
CA ASP A 326 -1.48 -29.93 21.89
C ASP A 326 -1.07 -30.01 20.41
N ASP A 327 -2.04 -30.10 19.49
CA ASP A 327 -1.83 -30.38 18.07
C ASP A 327 -2.28 -29.23 17.15
N TYR A 328 -3.32 -28.47 17.53
CA TYR A 328 -3.98 -27.48 16.67
C TYR A 328 -4.12 -26.10 17.34
N LEU A 329 -3.98 -25.07 16.51
CA LEU A 329 -4.52 -23.74 16.75
C LEU A 329 -5.92 -23.68 16.12
N TYR A 330 -6.93 -23.43 16.94
CA TYR A 330 -8.32 -23.28 16.52
C TYR A 330 -8.66 -21.80 16.43
N MET A 331 -9.32 -21.41 15.34
CA MET A 331 -9.83 -20.06 15.16
C MET A 331 -11.29 -20.13 14.69
N ALA A 332 -12.07 -19.14 15.08
CA ALA A 332 -13.42 -18.95 14.58
C ALA A 332 -13.70 -17.47 14.34
N ALA A 333 -14.62 -17.19 13.41
CA ALA A 333 -15.13 -15.85 13.16
C ALA A 333 -16.64 -15.89 12.89
N ASN A 334 -17.39 -15.03 13.58
CA ASN A 334 -18.78 -14.75 13.29
C ASN A 334 -18.88 -13.40 12.57
N VAL A 335 -19.20 -13.41 11.28
CA VAL A 335 -19.31 -12.20 10.46
C VAL A 335 -20.78 -11.82 10.32
N ALA A 336 -21.09 -10.58 10.69
CA ALA A 336 -22.33 -9.92 10.36
C ALA A 336 -22.13 -9.06 9.10
N ASP A 337 -22.97 -9.32 8.09
CA ASP A 337 -22.95 -8.71 6.78
C ASP A 337 -24.39 -8.77 6.21
N GLU A 338 -24.86 -7.68 5.59
CA GLU A 338 -26.20 -7.67 4.98
C GLU A 338 -26.31 -8.53 3.73
N TYR A 339 -25.22 -8.70 2.99
CA TYR A 339 -25.24 -9.43 1.75
C TYR A 339 -23.94 -10.14 1.42
N LEU A 340 -23.95 -11.45 1.66
CA LEU A 340 -22.87 -12.32 1.25
C LEU A 340 -22.85 -12.55 -0.27
N VAL A 341 -21.90 -11.94 -0.97
CA VAL A 341 -21.62 -12.19 -2.39
C VAL A 341 -20.90 -13.52 -2.57
N ILE A 342 -21.46 -14.37 -3.44
CA ILE A 342 -20.89 -15.66 -3.81
C ILE A 342 -20.72 -15.69 -5.32
N ASN A 343 -19.53 -15.30 -5.80
CA ASN A 343 -19.24 -15.21 -7.24
C ASN A 343 -17.93 -15.90 -7.66
N ILE A 344 -17.25 -16.59 -6.74
CA ILE A 344 -15.98 -17.28 -7.01
C ILE A 344 -16.21 -18.77 -7.17
N ARG A 345 -15.67 -19.33 -8.27
CA ARG A 345 -15.77 -20.77 -8.56
C ARG A 345 -14.79 -21.58 -7.71
N PRO A 346 -15.04 -22.88 -7.48
CA PRO A 346 -14.11 -23.75 -6.75
C PRO A 346 -12.69 -23.72 -7.33
N GLU A 347 -12.53 -23.65 -8.65
CA GLU A 347 -11.24 -23.58 -9.33
C GLU A 347 -10.52 -22.22 -9.22
N ASP A 348 -11.22 -21.16 -8.79
CA ASP A 348 -10.71 -19.78 -8.71
C ASP A 348 -10.55 -19.29 -7.25
N GLN A 349 -10.38 -20.20 -6.29
CA GLN A 349 -10.23 -19.89 -4.86
C GLN A 349 -9.10 -18.90 -4.53
N SER A 350 -8.10 -18.74 -5.40
CA SER A 350 -7.06 -17.71 -5.25
C SER A 350 -7.57 -16.27 -5.42
N SER A 351 -8.76 -16.10 -5.99
CA SER A 351 -9.44 -14.82 -6.18
C SER A 351 -10.35 -14.44 -5.01
N TYR A 352 -10.13 -15.00 -3.81
CA TYR A 352 -10.93 -14.75 -2.60
C TYR A 352 -11.08 -13.24 -2.28
N TYR A 353 -10.03 -12.44 -2.52
CA TYR A 353 -10.00 -11.00 -2.26
C TYR A 353 -10.92 -10.17 -3.18
N ARG A 354 -11.60 -10.81 -4.14
CA ARG A 354 -12.54 -10.17 -5.06
C ARG A 354 -13.97 -10.10 -4.51
N THR A 355 -14.25 -10.80 -3.42
CA THR A 355 -15.60 -11.02 -2.85
C THR A 355 -15.53 -11.02 -1.32
N ASP A 356 -16.65 -11.30 -0.66
CA ASP A 356 -16.72 -11.54 0.78
C ASP A 356 -15.87 -12.74 1.21
N SER A 357 -14.92 -12.47 2.08
CA SER A 357 -14.01 -13.47 2.63
C SER A 357 -13.38 -12.97 3.91
N VAL A 358 -12.79 -13.87 4.69
CA VAL A 358 -11.99 -13.50 5.85
C VAL A 358 -10.56 -14.01 5.71
N GLU A 359 -9.65 -13.39 6.42
CA GLU A 359 -8.27 -13.84 6.54
C GLU A 359 -7.83 -13.92 8.01
N PHE A 360 -6.90 -14.83 8.25
CA PHE A 360 -6.12 -14.92 9.48
C PHE A 360 -4.64 -14.87 9.11
N TYR A 361 -3.95 -13.86 9.60
CA TYR A 361 -2.52 -13.68 9.45
C TYR A 361 -1.83 -14.14 10.72
N ILE A 362 -0.82 -15.01 10.57
CA ILE A 362 -0.14 -15.66 11.67
C ILE A 362 1.37 -15.55 11.44
N ASP A 363 2.08 -14.88 12.34
CA ASP A 363 3.54 -14.83 12.36
C ASP A 363 4.05 -15.56 13.62
N PRO A 364 4.45 -16.83 13.50
CA PRO A 364 4.91 -17.62 14.63
C PRO A 364 6.22 -17.13 15.25
N GLN A 365 7.04 -16.37 14.50
CA GLN A 365 8.38 -15.95 14.93
C GLN A 365 8.47 -14.47 15.28
N ARG A 366 7.46 -13.67 14.93
CA ARG A 366 7.49 -12.20 15.02
C ARG A 366 8.76 -11.63 14.36
N ALA A 367 9.13 -12.22 13.23
CA ALA A 367 10.43 -11.99 12.61
C ALA A 367 10.42 -10.77 11.66
N GLY A 368 9.27 -10.12 11.45
CA GLY A 368 9.13 -8.96 10.55
C GLY A 368 9.45 -9.28 9.08
N SER A 369 9.58 -10.57 8.73
CA SER A 369 9.91 -11.04 7.38
C SER A 369 8.89 -12.09 6.93
N ASP A 370 8.66 -12.24 5.63
CA ASP A 370 7.73 -13.23 5.05
C ASP A 370 8.15 -14.70 5.31
N VAL A 371 9.34 -14.92 5.89
CA VAL A 371 9.87 -16.25 6.16
C VAL A 371 9.18 -16.85 7.39
N GLY A 372 8.34 -17.87 7.15
CA GLY A 372 7.74 -18.67 8.21
C GLY A 372 6.38 -18.17 8.71
N LEU A 373 5.83 -17.10 8.14
CA LEU A 373 4.45 -16.68 8.39
C LEU A 373 3.44 -17.50 7.57
N MET A 374 2.18 -17.49 8.00
CA MET A 374 1.04 -18.07 7.29
C MET A 374 -0.07 -17.03 7.17
N LYS A 375 -0.48 -16.71 5.94
CA LYS A 375 -1.67 -15.91 5.68
C LYS A 375 -2.73 -16.80 5.04
N LEU A 376 -3.80 -17.04 5.79
CA LEU A 376 -4.84 -17.96 5.42
C LEU A 376 -6.11 -17.19 5.09
N ALA A 377 -6.55 -17.25 3.84
CA ALA A 377 -7.82 -16.72 3.40
C ALA A 377 -8.88 -17.82 3.37
N ILE A 378 -10.09 -17.50 3.83
CA ILE A 378 -11.25 -18.37 3.83
C ILE A 378 -12.37 -17.69 3.05
N LEU A 379 -12.77 -18.34 1.97
CA LEU A 379 -13.98 -18.01 1.24
C LEU A 379 -15.11 -18.84 1.88
N PRO A 380 -16.12 -18.21 2.52
CA PRO A 380 -17.15 -18.94 3.24
C PRO A 380 -17.95 -19.88 2.33
N PHE A 381 -18.23 -19.45 1.09
CA PHE A 381 -18.88 -20.28 0.08
C PHE A 381 -18.36 -19.93 -1.32
N ASP A 382 -18.00 -20.94 -2.10
CA ASP A 382 -17.88 -20.86 -3.55
C ASP A 382 -19.25 -20.98 -4.25
N THR A 383 -19.28 -20.89 -5.58
CA THR A 383 -20.51 -21.02 -6.37
C THR A 383 -21.23 -22.37 -6.24
N ASP A 384 -20.55 -23.39 -5.73
CA ASP A 384 -21.10 -24.72 -5.47
C ASP A 384 -21.56 -24.87 -4.00
N GLY A 385 -21.36 -23.83 -3.18
CA GLY A 385 -21.73 -23.80 -1.77
C GLY A 385 -20.71 -24.42 -0.83
N ASN A 386 -19.49 -24.69 -1.28
CA ASN A 386 -18.43 -25.23 -0.44
C ASN A 386 -17.56 -24.12 0.14
N VAL A 387 -17.08 -24.32 1.37
CA VAL A 387 -16.03 -23.47 1.94
C VAL A 387 -14.70 -23.75 1.24
N GLN A 388 -13.95 -22.69 0.94
CA GLN A 388 -12.59 -22.80 0.39
C GLN A 388 -11.60 -22.12 1.33
N ALA A 389 -10.37 -22.63 1.37
CA ALA A 389 -9.29 -22.00 2.11
C ALA A 389 -7.98 -22.08 1.33
N VAL A 390 -7.22 -20.99 1.35
CA VAL A 390 -6.03 -20.80 0.52
C VAL A 390 -4.97 -20.03 1.29
N ARG A 391 -3.71 -20.46 1.17
CA ARG A 391 -2.56 -19.67 1.61
C ARG A 391 -2.15 -18.70 0.50
N HIS A 392 -1.85 -17.46 0.85
CA HIS A 392 -1.46 -16.43 -0.12
C HIS A 392 -0.35 -15.55 0.44
N GLU A 393 0.43 -14.93 -0.44
CA GLU A 393 1.45 -13.93 -0.08
C GLU A 393 2.32 -14.31 1.14
N ASP A 394 2.68 -15.60 1.19
CA ASP A 394 3.56 -16.20 2.19
C ASP A 394 4.57 -17.15 1.52
N ALA A 395 5.38 -17.84 2.32
CA ALA A 395 6.44 -18.73 1.81
C ALA A 395 5.95 -20.02 1.12
N ASN A 396 4.66 -20.39 1.23
CA ASN A 396 4.09 -21.60 0.63
C ASN A 396 2.63 -21.39 0.18
N PRO A 397 2.39 -20.50 -0.81
CA PRO A 397 1.05 -20.12 -1.21
C PRO A 397 0.38 -21.24 -2.02
N GLY A 398 -0.94 -21.31 -1.95
CA GLY A 398 -1.75 -22.26 -2.70
C GLY A 398 -2.90 -22.86 -1.89
N PRO A 399 -3.72 -23.72 -2.52
CA PRO A 399 -4.88 -24.34 -1.89
C PRO A 399 -4.52 -25.07 -0.60
N ILE A 400 -5.32 -24.90 0.46
CA ILE A 400 -4.98 -25.43 1.79
C ILE A 400 -4.81 -26.95 1.76
N ALA A 401 -5.59 -27.65 0.96
CA ALA A 401 -5.51 -29.11 0.80
C ALA A 401 -4.13 -29.60 0.31
N LYS A 402 -3.32 -28.72 -0.29
CA LYS A 402 -1.95 -29.01 -0.73
C LYS A 402 -0.91 -28.48 0.25
N THR A 403 -1.13 -27.28 0.78
CA THR A 403 -0.12 -26.54 1.56
C THR A 403 -0.19 -26.81 3.06
N SER A 404 -1.35 -27.26 3.57
CA SER A 404 -1.59 -27.75 4.94
C SER A 404 -2.75 -28.78 4.93
N PRO A 405 -2.51 -30.04 4.51
CA PRO A 405 -3.57 -31.02 4.28
C PRO A 405 -4.36 -31.45 5.53
N LYS A 406 -3.83 -31.18 6.73
CA LYS A 406 -4.51 -31.45 8.01
C LYS A 406 -5.31 -30.25 8.52
N THR A 407 -5.20 -29.09 7.88
CA THR A 407 -6.07 -27.96 8.21
C THR A 407 -7.51 -28.31 7.87
N ARG A 408 -8.40 -28.11 8.84
CA ARG A 408 -9.84 -28.29 8.68
C ARG A 408 -10.50 -26.92 8.66
N VAL A 409 -11.51 -26.76 7.83
CA VAL A 409 -12.29 -25.52 7.72
C VAL A 409 -13.76 -25.87 7.53
N ALA A 410 -14.64 -25.11 8.17
CA ALA A 410 -16.08 -25.19 8.00
C ALA A 410 -16.66 -23.76 7.92
N SER A 411 -17.77 -23.62 7.20
CA SER A 411 -18.54 -22.39 7.20
C SER A 411 -20.04 -22.69 7.10
N VAL A 412 -20.84 -21.89 7.80
CA VAL A 412 -22.30 -21.96 7.77
C VAL A 412 -22.88 -20.56 7.71
N ARG A 413 -24.07 -20.43 7.10
CA ARG A 413 -24.81 -19.17 7.12
C ARG A 413 -25.37 -18.93 8.52
N THR A 414 -25.30 -17.69 8.98
CA THR A 414 -25.94 -17.25 10.23
C THR A 414 -27.16 -16.39 9.90
N GLU A 415 -27.92 -15.99 10.92
CA GLU A 415 -29.07 -15.09 10.74
C GLU A 415 -28.68 -13.75 10.08
N ARG A 416 -27.44 -13.30 10.30
CA ARG A 416 -26.95 -11.98 9.88
C ARG A 416 -25.67 -12.03 9.06
N GLY A 417 -25.33 -13.16 8.45
CA GLY A 417 -24.09 -13.30 7.68
C GLY A 417 -23.62 -14.75 7.63
N TYR A 418 -22.42 -15.01 8.13
CA TYR A 418 -21.80 -16.33 8.11
C TYR A 418 -20.84 -16.55 9.30
N ALA A 419 -20.66 -17.81 9.66
CA ALA A 419 -19.68 -18.26 10.63
C ALA A 419 -18.61 -19.09 9.93
N ILE A 420 -17.38 -19.00 10.43
CA ILE A 420 -16.23 -19.79 9.99
C ILE A 420 -15.57 -20.40 11.21
N GLU A 421 -15.17 -21.66 11.08
CA GLU A 421 -14.31 -22.36 12.02
C GLU A 421 -13.16 -23.02 11.29
N LEU A 422 -11.99 -23.05 11.92
CA LEU A 422 -10.83 -23.73 11.38
C LEU A 422 -9.90 -24.26 12.46
N ALA A 423 -9.20 -25.34 12.12
CA ALA A 423 -8.16 -25.94 12.94
C ALA A 423 -6.88 -26.03 12.09
N VAL A 424 -5.84 -25.28 12.46
CA VAL A 424 -4.52 -25.28 11.81
C VAL A 424 -3.54 -26.09 12.65
N PRO A 425 -2.84 -27.10 12.09
CA PRO A 425 -1.83 -27.83 12.83
C PRO A 425 -0.70 -26.92 13.31
N LEU A 426 -0.34 -27.01 14.60
CA LEU A 426 0.79 -26.25 15.15
C LEU A 426 2.12 -26.63 14.49
N GLU A 427 2.24 -27.86 13.98
CA GLU A 427 3.40 -28.33 13.22
C GLU A 427 3.62 -27.52 11.93
N ASP A 428 2.54 -27.10 11.25
CA ASP A 428 2.61 -26.32 10.01
C ASP A 428 3.00 -24.85 10.28
N LEU A 429 2.78 -24.40 11.52
CA LEU A 429 3.24 -23.11 12.04
C LEU A 429 4.66 -23.20 12.64
N GLY A 430 5.24 -24.40 12.75
CA GLY A 430 6.57 -24.61 13.34
C GLY A 430 6.66 -24.31 14.84
N ILE A 431 5.53 -24.31 15.56
CA ILE A 431 5.46 -24.00 17.00
C ILE A 431 4.91 -25.19 17.81
N ARG A 432 4.96 -25.07 19.14
CA ARG A 432 4.43 -26.05 20.08
C ARG A 432 3.41 -25.38 21.00
N ALA A 433 2.48 -26.16 21.53
CA ALA A 433 1.46 -25.73 22.48
C ALA A 433 2.06 -25.43 23.88
N VAL A 434 2.82 -24.33 23.98
CA VAL A 434 3.45 -23.90 25.23
C VAL A 434 2.72 -22.66 25.75
N PRO A 435 2.09 -22.72 26.94
CA PRO A 435 1.50 -21.53 27.57
C PRO A 435 2.53 -20.40 27.71
N GLY A 436 2.11 -19.18 27.44
CA GLY A 436 2.95 -17.98 27.36
C GLY A 436 3.63 -17.79 25.99
N THR A 437 3.43 -18.68 25.01
CA THR A 437 3.87 -18.42 23.63
C THR A 437 3.13 -17.21 23.07
N THR A 438 3.87 -16.26 22.50
CA THR A 438 3.31 -15.08 21.84
C THR A 438 3.68 -15.11 20.36
N ILE A 439 2.67 -15.01 19.50
CA ILE A 439 2.83 -14.95 18.04
C ILE A 439 2.18 -13.68 17.49
N GLY A 440 2.61 -13.23 16.32
CA GLY A 440 1.94 -12.15 15.58
C GLY A 440 0.62 -12.65 15.00
N PHE A 441 -0.44 -11.84 15.11
CA PHE A 441 -1.79 -12.23 14.69
C PHE A 441 -2.62 -11.06 14.19
N CYS A 442 -3.35 -11.25 13.09
CA CYS A 442 -4.37 -10.31 12.63
C CYS A 442 -5.54 -11.04 11.97
N HIS A 443 -6.76 -10.57 12.23
CA HIS A 443 -7.97 -11.01 11.53
C HIS A 443 -8.45 -9.89 10.60
N VAL A 444 -8.78 -10.25 9.36
CA VAL A 444 -9.22 -9.30 8.31
C VAL A 444 -10.50 -9.81 7.67
N VAL A 445 -11.39 -8.90 7.29
CA VAL A 445 -12.63 -9.18 6.56
C VAL A 445 -12.62 -8.35 5.28
N HIS A 446 -12.79 -9.01 4.14
CA HIS A 446 -13.08 -8.40 2.83
C HIS A 446 -14.59 -8.42 2.62
N ASN A 447 -15.14 -7.32 2.11
CA ASN A 447 -16.58 -7.18 1.94
C ASN A 447 -16.97 -6.62 0.58
N SER A 448 -18.11 -7.09 0.06
CA SER A 448 -18.81 -6.53 -1.08
C SER A 448 -20.32 -6.58 -0.87
N ASN A 449 -21.03 -5.57 -1.37
CA ASN A 449 -22.49 -5.53 -1.34
C ASN A 449 -23.11 -5.57 -2.77
N ASP A 450 -22.34 -5.97 -3.79
CA ASP A 450 -22.83 -6.03 -5.18
C ASP A 450 -23.67 -7.30 -5.45
N LYS A 451 -24.98 -7.14 -5.34
CA LYS A 451 -25.98 -8.21 -5.58
C LYS A 451 -26.03 -8.71 -7.02
N ASN A 452 -25.45 -7.99 -7.96
CA ASN A 452 -25.46 -8.33 -9.39
C ASN A 452 -24.08 -8.79 -9.87
N ALA A 453 -23.15 -9.07 -8.95
CA ALA A 453 -21.82 -9.53 -9.26
C ALA A 453 -21.85 -10.73 -10.21
N SER A 454 -21.21 -10.58 -11.36
CA SER A 454 -20.98 -11.69 -12.28
C SER A 454 -19.93 -12.64 -11.70
N VAL A 455 -19.99 -13.91 -12.10
CA VAL A 455 -19.00 -14.92 -11.68
C VAL A 455 -17.59 -14.47 -12.07
N GLY A 456 -16.68 -14.43 -11.10
CA GLY A 456 -15.28 -14.02 -11.23
C GLY A 456 -15.02 -12.50 -11.24
N GLN A 457 -16.08 -11.67 -11.17
CA GLN A 457 -15.96 -10.22 -11.15
C GLN A 457 -15.26 -9.75 -9.86
N TYR A 458 -14.38 -8.75 -9.99
CA TYR A 458 -13.84 -8.04 -8.84
C TYR A 458 -14.90 -7.08 -8.29
N VAL A 459 -15.38 -7.33 -7.08
CA VAL A 459 -16.46 -6.55 -6.45
C VAL A 459 -16.16 -6.10 -5.01
N ARG A 460 -15.00 -6.44 -4.44
CA ARG A 460 -14.59 -5.98 -3.10
C ARG A 460 -14.58 -4.45 -3.04
N THR A 461 -15.29 -3.92 -2.04
CA THR A 461 -15.39 -2.48 -1.77
C THR A 461 -14.75 -2.10 -0.44
N ASN A 462 -14.88 -2.93 0.59
CA ASN A 462 -14.47 -2.58 1.95
C ASN A 462 -13.53 -3.62 2.55
N ILE A 463 -12.67 -3.17 3.47
CA ILE A 463 -11.84 -4.02 4.32
C ILE A 463 -11.88 -3.49 5.75
N ILE A 464 -12.21 -4.36 6.70
CA ILE A 464 -12.02 -4.11 8.13
C ILE A 464 -11.00 -5.10 8.69
N ALA A 465 -10.19 -4.68 9.65
CA ALA A 465 -9.15 -5.53 10.23
C ALA A 465 -9.00 -5.27 11.72
N TRP A 466 -8.69 -6.33 12.48
CA TRP A 466 -8.50 -6.23 13.93
C TRP A 466 -7.40 -5.22 14.30
N ASN A 467 -6.36 -5.15 13.47
CA ASN A 467 -5.50 -4.00 13.42
C ASN A 467 -5.64 -3.27 12.08
N ASN A 468 -6.28 -2.11 12.10
CA ASN A 468 -6.77 -1.41 10.92
C ASN A 468 -5.78 -0.37 10.38
N LEU A 469 -4.52 -0.78 10.26
CA LEU A 469 -3.45 0.03 9.70
C LEU A 469 -3.35 -0.21 8.19
N THR A 470 -2.80 0.77 7.46
CA THR A 470 -2.48 0.59 6.04
C THR A 470 -1.58 -0.64 5.86
N GLU A 471 -1.62 -1.27 4.68
CA GLU A 471 -0.67 -2.32 4.30
C GLU A 471 -0.53 -3.43 5.37
N VAL A 472 -1.59 -3.66 6.17
CA VAL A 472 -1.58 -4.68 7.23
C VAL A 472 -1.37 -6.08 6.63
N TRP A 473 -1.76 -6.32 5.39
CA TRP A 473 -1.46 -7.58 4.69
C TRP A 473 0.04 -7.76 4.35
N ALA A 474 0.79 -6.67 4.20
CA ALA A 474 2.18 -6.70 3.75
C ALA A 474 3.21 -6.61 4.89
N ASN A 475 2.81 -6.11 6.07
CA ASN A 475 3.73 -5.81 7.16
C ASN A 475 3.36 -6.56 8.45
N PRO A 476 4.02 -7.69 8.76
CA PRO A 476 3.78 -8.46 9.98
C PRO A 476 4.02 -7.69 11.28
N ASP A 477 4.87 -6.67 11.25
CA ASP A 477 5.11 -5.76 12.39
C ASP A 477 3.87 -4.94 12.76
N LEU A 478 2.92 -4.81 11.84
CA LEU A 478 1.62 -4.17 12.06
C LEU A 478 0.57 -5.15 12.59
N TRP A 479 0.91 -6.39 12.92
CA TRP A 479 -0.04 -7.34 13.49
C TRP A 479 -0.09 -7.24 15.01
N GLY A 480 -1.24 -7.61 15.60
CA GLY A 480 -1.37 -7.71 17.04
C GLY A 480 -0.65 -8.94 17.60
N GLU A 481 -0.83 -9.18 18.90
CA GLU A 481 -0.27 -10.34 19.59
C GLU A 481 -1.38 -11.35 19.89
N LEU A 482 -1.13 -12.62 19.60
CA LEU A 482 -1.90 -13.74 20.13
C LEU A 482 -1.06 -14.49 21.17
N ILE A 483 -1.61 -14.64 22.37
CA ILE A 483 -0.92 -15.22 23.54
C ILE A 483 -1.60 -16.53 23.91
N PHE A 484 -0.83 -17.61 24.03
CA PHE A 484 -1.33 -18.92 24.43
C PHE A 484 -1.50 -18.91 25.96
N GLU A 485 -2.72 -19.01 26.46
CA GLU A 485 -3.02 -19.02 27.91
C GLU A 485 -2.96 -20.41 28.55
#